data_AF-A0A251S4Y0-F1
#
_entry.id   AF-A0A251S4Y0-F1
#
_cell.length_a   1.000
_cell.length_b   1.000
_cell.length_c   1.000
_cell.angle_alpha   90.00
_cell.angle_beta   90.00
_cell.angle_gamma   90.00
#
_symmetry.space_group_name_H-M   'P 1'
#
loop_
_entity.id
_entity.type
_entity.pdbx_description
1 polymer ?
#
loop_
_entity_poly.entity_id
_entity_poly.type
_entity_poly.pdbx_seq_one_letter_code
_entity_poly.pdbx_strand_id
1 'polypeptide(L)' 'MLMLPTACCNGVKGLNAAAKSTADKKTACGCMKNAYHSMSGIKADIALGLPKKCGVNIPYKISMSTNCNNIK' A
#
# COMPACT_ATOMS: atom_id res chain seq x y z
N MET A 1 -9.10 9.33 -16.86
CA MET A 1 -8.81 9.08 -15.43
C MET A 1 -9.05 7.60 -15.18
N LEU A 2 -8.04 6.84 -14.75
CA LEU A 2 -8.21 5.40 -14.50
C LEU A 2 -9.25 5.22 -13.39
N MET A 3 -10.44 4.72 -13.74
CA MET A 3 -11.43 4.34 -12.75
C MET A 3 -10.94 3.08 -12.03
N LEU A 4 -10.49 3.25 -10.80
CA LEU A 4 -10.27 2.12 -9.90
C LEU A 4 -11.64 1.69 -9.35
N PRO A 5 -11.90 0.38 -9.19
CA PRO A 5 -13.11 -0.07 -8.51
C PRO A 5 -13.23 0.61 -7.15
N THR A 6 -14.44 1.08 -6.79
CA THR A 6 -14.67 1.78 -5.52
C THR A 6 -14.20 0.95 -4.32
N ALA A 7 -14.42 -0.38 -4.37
CA ALA A 7 -13.96 -1.32 -3.36
C ALA A 7 -12.44 -1.31 -3.17
N CYS A 8 -11.66 -1.10 -4.23
CA CYS A 8 -10.20 -1.03 -4.16
C CYS A 8 -9.76 0.19 -3.33
N CYS A 9 -10.27 1.38 -3.65
CA CYS A 9 -9.91 2.57 -2.89
C CYS A 9 -10.47 2.57 -1.46
N ASN A 10 -11.63 1.95 -1.22
CA ASN A 10 -12.14 1.76 0.13
C ASN A 10 -11.21 0.86 0.95
N GLY A 11 -10.68 -0.22 0.35
CA GLY A 11 -9.66 -1.06 0.99
C GLY A 11 -8.38 -0.30 1.33
N VAL A 12 -7.86 0.51 0.40
CA VAL A 12 -6.66 1.34 0.63
C VAL A 12 -6.88 2.35 1.77
N LYS A 13 -8.02 3.05 1.76
CA LYS A 13 -8.39 4.00 2.81
C LYS A 13 -8.58 3.32 4.17
N GLY A 14 -9.26 2.17 4.18
CA GLY A 14 -9.49 1.37 5.39
C GLY A 14 -8.17 0.89 6.01
N LEU A 15 -7.25 0.36 5.20
CA LEU A 15 -5.94 -0.05 5.68
C LEU A 15 -5.15 1.12 6.27
N ASN A 16 -5.18 2.29 5.61
CA ASN A 16 -4.54 3.49 6.12
C ASN A 16 -5.16 3.99 7.44
N ALA A 17 -6.48 3.90 7.58
CA ALA A 17 -7.19 4.27 8.81
C ALA A 17 -6.92 3.30 9.97
N ALA A 18 -6.66 2.02 9.67
CA ALA A 18 -6.28 1.01 10.65
C ALA A 18 -4.80 1.12 11.06
N ALA A 19 -3.91 1.52 10.16
CA ALA A 19 -2.47 1.62 10.39
C ALA A 19 -2.05 2.89 11.16
N LYS A 20 -2.56 3.07 12.38
CA LYS A 20 -2.36 4.29 13.18
C LYS A 20 -1.00 4.35 13.87
N SER A 21 -0.56 3.23 14.45
CA SER A 21 0.73 3.17 15.16
C SER A 21 1.88 2.79 14.23
N THR A 22 3.11 3.07 14.65
CA THR A 22 4.32 2.59 13.95
C THR A 22 4.30 1.07 13.79
N ALA A 23 3.85 0.33 14.80
CA ALA A 23 3.74 -1.12 14.73
C ALA A 23 2.75 -1.56 13.64
N ASP A 24 1.57 -0.94 13.58
CA ASP A 24 0.56 -1.26 12.57
C ASP A 24 1.04 -0.96 11.15
N LYS A 25 1.74 0.17 10.96
CA LYS A 25 2.32 0.53 9.65
C LYS A 25 3.38 -0.47 9.22
N LYS A 26 4.23 -0.94 10.14
CA LYS A 26 5.23 -1.98 9.86
C LYS A 26 4.56 -3.29 9.46
N THR A 27 3.52 -3.69 10.19
CA THR A 27 2.71 -4.88 9.88
C THR A 27 2.04 -4.76 8.51
N ALA A 28 1.33 -3.65 8.25
CA ALA A 28 0.68 -3.39 6.96
C ALA A 28 1.69 -3.38 5.80
N CYS A 29 2.88 -2.80 6.01
CA CYS A 29 3.97 -2.88 5.03
C CYS A 29 4.41 -4.31 4.76
N GLY A 30 4.59 -5.13 5.80
CA GLY A 30 4.95 -6.54 5.65
C GLY A 30 3.90 -7.31 4.86
N CYS A 31 2.62 -7.14 5.18
CA CYS A 31 1.51 -7.74 4.45
C CYS A 31 1.51 -7.34 2.97
N MET A 32 1.65 -6.03 2.69
CA MET A 32 1.69 -5.54 1.31
C MET A 32 2.92 -6.05 0.55
N LYS A 33 4.09 -6.08 1.19
CA LYS A 33 5.31 -6.64 0.59
C LYS A 33 5.09 -8.09 0.19
N ASN A 34 4.52 -8.91 1.08
CA ASN A 34 4.21 -10.31 0.76
C ASN A 34 3.20 -10.41 -0.39
N ALA A 35 2.15 -9.58 -0.39
CA ALA A 35 1.17 -9.53 -1.47
C ALA A 35 1.82 -9.23 -2.84
N TYR A 36 2.81 -8.32 -2.87
CA TYR A 36 3.60 -8.06 -4.07
C TYR A 36 4.38 -9.27 -4.56
N HIS A 37 4.95 -10.06 -3.65
CA HIS A 37 5.70 -11.29 -3.99
C HIS A 37 4.78 -12.43 -4.45
N SER A 38 3.55 -12.50 -3.94
CA SER A 38 2.59 -13.55 -4.27
C SER A 38 1.86 -13.34 -5.61
N MET A 39 1.89 -12.13 -6.18
CA MET A 39 1.21 -11.82 -7.43
C MET A 39 2.19 -11.75 -8.60
N SER A 40 2.10 -12.72 -9.52
CA SER A 40 2.84 -12.66 -10.78
C SER A 40 2.26 -11.58 -11.71
N GLY A 41 3.13 -10.81 -12.35
CA GLY A 41 2.72 -9.80 -13.34
C GLY A 41 2.18 -8.48 -12.78
N ILE A 42 2.41 -8.17 -11.49
CA ILE A 42 2.12 -6.83 -10.96
C ILE A 42 2.89 -5.77 -11.76
N LYS A 43 2.16 -4.73 -12.18
CA LYS A 43 2.76 -3.48 -12.68
C LYS A 43 3.11 -2.59 -11.49
N ALA A 44 4.36 -2.67 -11.04
CA ALA A 44 4.85 -1.94 -9.86
C ALA A 44 4.54 -0.44 -9.93
N ASP A 45 4.66 0.19 -11.09
CA ASP A 45 4.37 1.61 -11.29
C ASP A 45 2.91 1.98 -11.01
N ILE A 46 1.97 1.09 -11.35
CA ILE A 46 0.54 1.30 -11.09
C ILE A 46 0.26 1.14 -9.59
N ALA A 47 0.82 0.11 -8.96
CA ALA A 47 0.60 -0.20 -7.57
C ALA A 47 1.22 0.86 -6.63
N LEU A 48 2.41 1.37 -6.96
CA LEU A 48 3.06 2.50 -6.27
C LEU A 48 2.21 3.78 -6.32
N GLY A 49 1.47 4.00 -7.41
CA GLY A 49 0.59 5.14 -7.57
C GLY A 49 -0.80 4.98 -6.91
N LEU A 50 -1.14 3.79 -6.42
CA LEU A 50 -2.48 3.48 -5.91
C LEU A 50 -2.89 4.36 -4.71
N PRO A 51 -2.03 4.59 -3.69
CA PRO A 51 -2.40 5.44 -2.55
C PRO A 51 -2.82 6.84 -3.01
N LYS A 52 -1.97 7.48 -3.82
CA LYS A 52 -2.23 8.82 -4.36
C LYS A 52 -3.50 8.86 -5.22
N LYS A 53 -3.73 7.86 -6.07
CA LYS A 53 -4.97 7.75 -6.87
C LYS A 53 -6.23 7.59 -6.02
N CYS A 54 -6.12 6.97 -4.85
CA CYS A 54 -7.22 6.81 -3.90
C CYS A 54 -7.34 7.96 -2.89
N GLY A 55 -6.55 9.03 -3.03
CA GLY A 55 -6.56 10.19 -2.12
C GLY A 55 -5.91 9.90 -0.76
N VAL A 56 -5.08 8.87 -0.67
CA VAL A 56 -4.31 8.52 0.53
C VAL A 56 -2.88 9.02 0.39
N ASN A 57 -2.43 9.81 1.35
CA ASN A 57 -1.06 10.31 1.39
C ASN A 57 -0.24 9.55 2.44
N ILE A 58 0.73 8.78 1.99
CA ILE A 58 1.71 8.09 2.85
C ILE A 58 3.11 8.62 2.54
N PRO A 59 3.95 8.91 3.55
CA PRO A 59 5.27 9.51 3.35
C PRO A 59 6.34 8.48 2.89
N TYR A 60 5.93 7.31 2.43
CA TYR A 60 6.82 6.24 2.00
C TYR A 60 6.21 5.42 0.85
N LYS A 61 7.07 4.75 0.08
CA LYS A 61 6.66 3.88 -1.04
C LYS A 61 6.62 2.43 -0.59
N ILE A 62 5.55 1.71 -0.94
CA ILE A 62 5.41 0.28 -0.68
C ILE A 62 5.62 -0.50 -1.98
N SER A 63 6.67 -1.32 -2.00
CA SER A 63 7.15 -2.11 -3.13
C SER A 63 7.72 -3.44 -2.65
N MET A 64 8.06 -4.35 -3.57
CA MET A 64 8.73 -5.62 -3.26
C MET A 64 10.03 -5.45 -2.45
N SER A 65 10.73 -4.33 -2.63
CA SER A 65 12.03 -4.05 -1.99
C SER A 65 11.92 -3.10 -0.80
N THR A 66 10.71 -2.69 -0.41
CA THR A 66 10.54 -1.77 0.72
C THR A 66 11.02 -2.42 2.01
N ASN A 67 11.90 -1.71 2.75
CA ASN A 67 12.32 -2.12 4.07
C ASN A 67 11.31 -1.63 5.12
N CYS A 68 10.40 -2.52 5.53
CA CYS A 68 9.34 -2.19 6.47
C CYS A 68 9.84 -1.79 7.86
N ASN A 69 11.05 -2.19 8.27
CA ASN A 69 11.57 -1.90 9.60
C ASN A 69 11.86 -0.40 9.83
N ASN A 70 12.08 0.36 8.75
CA ASN A 70 12.39 1.79 8.78
C ASN A 70 11.15 2.70 8.80
N ILE A 71 9.93 2.14 8.76
CA ILE A 71 8.69 2.92 8.81
C ILE A 71 8.45 3.44 10.24
N LYS A 72 8.03 4.70 10.32
CA LYS A 72 7.70 5.43 11.55
C LYS A 72 6.19 5.75 11.59
#